data_AF-A0A7C3YUW8-F1
#
_entry.id   AF-A0A7C3YUW8-F1
#
_cell.length_a   1.000
_cell.length_b   1.000
_cell.length_c   1.000
_cell.angle_alpha   90.00
_cell.angle_beta   90.00
_cell.angle_gamma   90.00
#
_symmetry.space_group_name_H-M   'P 1'
#
loop_
_entity.id
_entity.type
_entity.pdbx_description
1 polymer ?
#
loop_
_entity_poly.entity_id
_entity_poly.type
_entity_poly.pdbx_seq_one_letter_code
_entity_poly.pdbx_strand_id
1 'polypeptide(L)'
;MKKIRELLKSGLSSDQIVKKILEGEETEPDVAPPPTKTEPDEPEKSPSKKTKPNPFRKPGIEPGTEPQPKALPVKYPTHIKARMHPKVQKDIDTGNNPYSKLGLASDEFLADISSKHFADIVEAIEKYSGIDVKSVADIAPALQIIVSNIEDIESNYRDILEAVAVDLVKKHFGIEDDEVEFDAKISSHVDLGDVKLKGTDLNKLSKDIEHFDTTLEMAKRKFVNGLIQGAAINSLNMYHLVKEDLDKIDPDLLDMYGLLSALAEFGYWVVPDLEAIGGAPGDSHSGGKSRIDLSGDKPKIIAVGKNFPILVQELVKGVMELLSTHGLPKDPNVRKKVLNDVDSLAGEFWDIRFGPKIWKKILSSLEGEYNPRAVSLFYTELVQLEPYEFKDLMRRLLDNKPDAIKKINDMYNKALDDLKEESFKLFDPILKRLLS
;
A
#
# COMPACT_ATOMS: atom_id res chain seq x y z
N MET A 1 -9.50 0.29 25.98
CA MET A 1 -8.54 1.36 25.63
C MET A 1 -8.01 2.18 26.79
N LYS A 2 -8.81 2.73 27.72
CA LYS A 2 -8.30 3.68 28.75
C LYS A 2 -7.02 3.19 29.49
N LYS A 3 -7.06 1.98 30.07
CA LYS A 3 -5.91 1.35 30.77
C LYS A 3 -4.65 1.25 29.89
N ILE A 4 -4.83 0.98 28.59
CA ILE A 4 -3.72 0.88 27.61
C ILE A 4 -3.08 2.27 27.40
N ARG A 5 -3.89 3.33 27.23
CA ARG A 5 -3.40 4.71 27.10
C ARG A 5 -2.68 5.21 28.35
N GLU A 6 -3.09 4.76 29.53
CA GLU A 6 -2.44 5.08 30.82
C GLU A 6 -1.10 4.34 30.95
N LEU A 7 -1.05 3.05 30.61
CA LEU A 7 0.19 2.26 30.62
C LEU A 7 1.23 2.76 29.61
N LEU A 8 0.83 3.05 28.37
CA LEU A 8 1.74 3.54 27.32
C LEU A 8 2.34 4.92 27.64
N LYS A 9 1.67 5.72 28.47
CA LYS A 9 2.17 7.04 28.92
C LYS A 9 3.13 6.96 30.11
N SER A 10 3.31 5.78 30.71
CA SER A 10 4.13 5.61 31.93
C SER A 10 5.64 5.47 31.70
N GLY A 11 6.11 5.44 30.45
CA GLY A 11 7.55 5.39 30.11
C GLY A 11 8.26 4.07 30.47
N LEU A 12 7.52 3.04 30.88
CA LEU A 12 8.01 1.71 31.22
C LEU A 12 8.50 0.93 29.98
N SER A 13 9.43 -0.01 30.17
CA SER A 13 9.86 -0.94 29.11
C SER A 13 8.75 -1.93 28.74
N SER A 14 8.85 -2.59 27.57
CA SER A 14 7.89 -3.61 27.13
C SER A 14 7.62 -4.68 28.20
N ASP A 15 8.70 -5.24 28.76
CA ASP A 15 8.63 -6.24 29.82
C ASP A 15 7.93 -5.69 31.07
N GLN A 16 8.19 -4.44 31.45
CA GLN A 16 7.55 -3.79 32.60
C GLN A 16 6.07 -3.50 32.35
N ILE A 17 5.64 -3.18 31.12
CA ILE A 17 4.22 -2.95 30.81
C ILE A 17 3.47 -4.28 30.78
N VAL A 18 3.99 -5.31 30.10
CA VAL A 18 3.43 -6.67 30.11
C VAL A 18 3.34 -7.17 31.57
N LYS A 19 4.41 -6.96 32.35
CA LYS A 19 4.42 -7.29 33.78
C LYS A 19 3.38 -6.51 34.57
N LYS A 20 3.23 -5.17 34.44
CA LYS A 20 2.18 -4.40 35.12
C LYS A 20 0.75 -4.67 34.64
N ILE A 21 0.56 -5.33 33.50
CA ILE A 21 -0.76 -5.84 33.07
C ILE A 21 -1.13 -7.11 33.86
N LEU A 22 -0.14 -7.97 34.13
CA LEU A 22 -0.28 -9.26 34.84
C LEU A 22 -0.15 -9.14 36.36
N GLU A 23 0.67 -8.20 36.85
CA GLU A 23 1.03 -7.95 38.24
C GLU A 23 0.63 -6.51 38.62
N GLY A 24 -0.51 -6.34 39.26
CA GLY A 24 -0.98 -5.04 39.72
C GLY A 24 -0.53 -4.72 41.14
N GLU A 25 0.65 -4.13 41.32
CA GLU A 25 0.98 -3.21 42.44
C GLU A 25 2.31 -2.44 42.22
N GLU A 26 2.60 -1.48 43.11
CA GLU A 26 3.59 -0.37 43.06
C GLU A 26 5.10 -0.79 43.02
N THR A 27 6.15 0.05 42.80
CA THR A 27 6.41 1.51 42.81
C THR A 27 7.36 1.97 41.65
N GLU A 28 8.09 3.10 41.79
CA GLU A 28 8.87 3.93 40.81
C GLU A 28 10.05 4.64 41.60
N PRO A 29 10.96 5.53 41.09
CA PRO A 29 11.31 5.95 39.71
C PRO A 29 12.83 6.29 39.38
N ASP A 30 13.09 6.69 38.12
CA ASP A 30 13.94 7.80 37.57
C ASP A 30 15.52 7.83 37.42
N VAL A 31 15.93 8.71 36.48
CA VAL A 31 17.17 9.53 36.25
C VAL A 31 18.13 9.15 35.09
N ALA A 32 18.50 10.15 34.26
CA ALA A 32 19.34 10.00 33.03
C ALA A 32 20.31 11.21 32.71
N PRO A 33 20.66 11.60 31.44
CA PRO A 33 22.05 11.76 30.88
C PRO A 33 22.44 13.28 30.62
N PRO A 34 23.34 13.76 29.69
CA PRO A 34 24.26 13.20 28.66
C PRO A 34 25.73 13.77 28.81
N PRO A 35 26.50 14.50 27.93
CA PRO A 35 26.55 14.70 26.45
C PRO A 35 27.93 14.90 25.70
N THR A 36 27.94 14.67 24.36
CA THR A 36 28.58 15.45 23.23
C THR A 36 30.08 15.44 22.77
N LYS A 37 30.23 15.38 21.41
CA LYS A 37 31.17 16.11 20.46
C LYS A 37 32.65 15.65 20.32
N THR A 38 33.40 15.88 19.20
CA THR A 38 33.25 16.70 17.95
C THR A 38 34.02 16.14 16.70
N GLU A 39 33.79 16.72 15.52
CA GLU A 39 34.47 16.58 14.18
C GLU A 39 35.39 17.83 13.89
N PRO A 40 35.97 18.15 12.70
CA PRO A 40 36.18 17.48 11.38
C PRO A 40 37.61 17.72 10.73
N ASP A 41 37.82 17.43 9.42
CA ASP A 41 38.31 18.41 8.38
C ASP A 41 38.64 17.80 6.96
N GLU A 42 38.73 18.65 5.92
CA GLU A 42 38.96 18.38 4.47
C GLU A 42 40.04 19.34 3.88
N PRO A 43 40.72 19.12 2.70
CA PRO A 43 40.47 20.01 1.52
C PRO A 43 40.94 19.57 0.07
N GLU A 44 40.23 20.07 -0.99
CA GLU A 44 40.69 20.77 -2.25
C GLU A 44 41.84 20.24 -3.21
N LYS A 45 41.98 20.53 -4.54
CA LYS A 45 41.22 21.22 -5.65
C LYS A 45 41.86 21.05 -7.08
N SER A 46 41.07 21.32 -8.15
CA SER A 46 41.45 22.04 -9.44
C SER A 46 42.32 21.38 -10.57
N PRO A 47 42.43 21.93 -11.83
CA PRO A 47 41.50 22.75 -12.65
C PRO A 47 41.50 22.57 -14.23
N SER A 48 40.57 23.28 -14.91
CA SER A 48 40.60 23.78 -16.34
C SER A 48 40.11 22.83 -17.49
N LYS A 49 39.70 23.29 -18.70
CA LYS A 49 39.69 24.63 -19.38
C LYS A 49 38.50 24.76 -20.38
N LYS A 50 38.29 25.92 -21.03
CA LYS A 50 37.06 26.27 -21.83
C LYS A 50 37.21 26.22 -23.37
N THR A 51 36.11 25.94 -24.09
CA THR A 51 35.82 26.48 -25.45
C THR A 51 34.31 26.39 -25.82
N LYS A 52 33.89 27.12 -26.88
CA LYS A 52 32.56 27.18 -27.56
C LYS A 52 32.85 27.50 -29.05
N PRO A 53 32.02 27.19 -30.09
CA PRO A 53 30.55 27.39 -30.11
C PRO A 53 29.68 26.41 -30.96
N ASN A 54 28.34 26.51 -30.86
CA ASN A 54 27.30 26.59 -31.94
C ASN A 54 25.90 26.41 -31.28
N PRO A 55 24.82 27.18 -31.59
CA PRO A 55 23.66 27.27 -30.69
C PRO A 55 22.52 26.26 -30.88
N PHE A 56 22.43 25.53 -32.00
CA PHE A 56 21.19 24.81 -32.39
C PHE A 56 21.37 23.31 -32.74
N ARG A 57 22.20 22.58 -32.00
CA ARG A 57 22.34 21.12 -32.17
C ARG A 57 22.65 20.42 -30.84
N LYS A 58 21.95 19.33 -30.53
CA LYS A 58 22.33 18.34 -29.50
C LYS A 58 22.54 16.96 -30.12
N PRO A 59 23.75 16.64 -30.62
CA PRO A 59 24.22 15.26 -30.78
C PRO A 59 24.94 14.80 -29.50
N GLY A 60 24.83 13.51 -29.15
CA GLY A 60 25.60 12.92 -28.04
C GLY A 60 24.93 13.02 -26.67
N ILE A 61 23.79 12.35 -26.50
CA ILE A 61 23.30 11.88 -25.20
C ILE A 61 23.31 10.35 -25.29
N GLU A 62 24.05 9.68 -24.41
CA GLU A 62 23.95 8.22 -24.27
C GLU A 62 22.71 7.89 -23.43
N PRO A 63 21.93 6.84 -23.75
CA PRO A 63 20.77 6.43 -22.95
C PRO A 63 21.13 6.29 -21.46
N GLY A 64 20.32 6.88 -20.58
CA GLY A 64 20.58 6.90 -19.14
C GLY A 64 21.40 8.09 -18.63
N THR A 65 21.83 9.02 -19.48
CA THR A 65 22.54 10.27 -19.08
C THR A 65 21.66 11.53 -19.04
N GLU A 66 20.33 11.39 -19.06
CA GLU A 66 19.44 12.50 -18.73
C GLU A 66 19.63 12.89 -17.25
N PRO A 67 19.81 14.18 -16.92
CA PRO A 67 19.81 14.60 -15.53
C PRO A 67 18.41 14.37 -14.97
N GLN A 68 18.30 13.47 -13.98
CA GLN A 68 17.09 13.29 -13.17
C GLN A 68 16.50 14.67 -12.84
N PRO A 69 15.19 14.91 -13.06
CA PRO A 69 14.58 16.14 -12.61
C PRO A 69 14.85 16.30 -11.11
N LYS A 70 15.10 17.53 -10.66
CA LYS A 70 15.45 17.78 -9.26
C LYS A 70 14.23 17.49 -8.39
N ALA A 71 14.14 16.26 -7.89
CA ALA A 71 13.16 15.86 -6.90
C ALA A 71 13.17 16.86 -5.74
N LEU A 72 11.98 17.30 -5.35
CA LEU A 72 11.81 18.17 -4.19
C LEU A 72 11.83 17.28 -2.93
N PRO A 73 12.58 17.64 -1.88
CA PRO A 73 12.70 16.80 -0.71
C PRO A 73 11.36 16.67 0.03
N VAL A 74 11.12 15.52 0.66
CA VAL A 74 10.01 15.28 1.59
C VAL A 74 9.98 16.37 2.68
N LYS A 75 8.78 16.92 2.93
CA LYS A 75 8.55 18.02 3.87
C LYS A 75 7.65 17.56 5.01
N TYR A 76 8.23 17.37 6.18
CA TYR A 76 7.45 17.06 7.38
C TYR A 76 6.75 18.33 7.92
N PRO A 77 5.45 18.27 8.28
CA PRO A 77 4.80 19.33 9.05
C PRO A 77 5.53 19.57 10.38
N THR A 78 5.50 20.80 10.90
CA THR A 78 6.34 21.21 12.04
C THR A 78 6.00 20.54 13.37
N HIS A 79 4.79 20.01 13.52
CA HIS A 79 4.36 19.24 14.71
C HIS A 79 4.80 17.78 14.67
N ILE A 80 4.95 17.18 13.48
CA ILE A 80 5.34 15.78 13.30
C ILE A 80 6.81 15.61 13.69
N LYS A 81 7.06 14.81 14.73
CA LYS A 81 8.43 14.56 15.25
C LYS A 81 9.09 13.35 14.62
N ALA A 82 8.34 12.27 14.38
CA ALA A 82 8.81 11.08 13.67
C ALA A 82 9.34 11.40 12.26
N ARG A 83 10.22 10.54 11.74
CA ARG A 83 10.78 10.64 10.38
C ARG A 83 10.71 9.28 9.69
N MET A 84 10.61 9.29 8.36
CA MET A 84 10.80 8.08 7.57
C MET A 84 12.22 7.55 7.78
N HIS A 85 12.42 6.26 7.54
CA HIS A 85 13.76 5.67 7.54
C HIS A 85 14.66 6.40 6.52
N PRO A 86 15.91 6.79 6.86
CA PRO A 86 16.74 7.63 5.99
C PRO A 86 16.95 7.11 4.57
N LYS A 87 16.95 5.78 4.36
CA LYS A 87 16.98 5.20 3.01
C LYS A 87 15.67 5.42 2.24
N VAL A 88 14.52 5.24 2.89
CA VAL A 88 13.19 5.43 2.25
C VAL A 88 13.03 6.88 1.83
N GLN A 89 13.32 7.84 2.72
CA GLN A 89 13.32 9.25 2.35
C GLN A 89 14.33 9.53 1.22
N LYS A 90 15.58 9.07 1.32
CA LYS A 90 16.58 9.30 0.26
C LYS A 90 16.14 8.76 -1.10
N ASP A 91 15.50 7.60 -1.15
CA ASP A 91 15.03 7.01 -2.41
C ASP A 91 13.80 7.74 -3.01
N ILE A 92 13.09 8.53 -2.21
CA ILE A 92 12.08 9.50 -2.68
C ILE A 92 12.78 10.79 -3.15
N ASP A 93 13.58 11.41 -2.27
CA ASP A 93 14.33 12.66 -2.48
C ASP A 93 15.34 12.61 -3.65
N THR A 94 15.58 11.44 -4.25
CA THR A 94 16.49 11.23 -5.39
C THR A 94 15.87 10.50 -6.58
N GLY A 95 14.56 10.21 -6.57
CA GLY A 95 13.90 9.46 -7.64
C GLY A 95 14.34 7.99 -7.78
N ASN A 96 14.99 7.42 -6.76
CA ASN A 96 15.53 6.05 -6.81
C ASN A 96 14.47 4.94 -6.59
N ASN A 97 13.19 5.27 -6.71
CA ASN A 97 12.04 4.38 -6.54
C ASN A 97 11.45 3.95 -7.92
N PRO A 98 10.62 2.89 -8.00
CA PRO A 98 10.12 2.39 -9.28
C PRO A 98 9.12 3.33 -9.99
N TYR A 99 8.43 4.23 -9.27
CA TYR A 99 7.44 5.14 -9.86
C TYR A 99 8.12 6.27 -10.63
N SER A 100 9.16 6.88 -10.06
CA SER A 100 10.04 7.82 -10.74
C SER A 100 10.71 7.18 -11.97
N LYS A 101 11.36 6.02 -11.78
CA LYS A 101 12.11 5.31 -12.85
C LYS A 101 11.25 4.92 -14.05
N LEU A 102 10.00 4.49 -13.83
CA LEU A 102 9.07 4.15 -14.90
C LEU A 102 8.26 5.37 -15.40
N GLY A 103 8.49 6.56 -14.86
CA GLY A 103 7.80 7.80 -15.24
C GLY A 103 6.30 7.76 -15.00
N LEU A 104 5.87 7.17 -13.87
CA LEU A 104 4.47 6.97 -13.50
C LEU A 104 3.82 8.24 -12.92
N ALA A 105 4.63 9.05 -12.23
CA ALA A 105 4.24 10.31 -11.60
C ALA A 105 5.43 11.28 -11.64
N SER A 106 5.19 12.55 -11.34
CA SER A 106 6.24 13.54 -11.09
C SER A 106 6.83 13.36 -9.69
N ASP A 107 8.14 13.59 -9.54
CA ASP A 107 8.81 13.44 -8.22
C ASP A 107 8.29 14.42 -7.17
N GLU A 108 7.86 15.61 -7.60
CA GLU A 108 7.16 16.58 -6.75
C GLU A 108 5.85 16.01 -6.19
N PHE A 109 5.04 15.33 -7.02
CA PHE A 109 3.84 14.63 -6.57
C PHE A 109 4.18 13.49 -5.62
N LEU A 110 5.19 12.67 -5.94
CA LEU A 110 5.61 11.54 -5.09
C LEU A 110 6.10 12.01 -3.71
N ALA A 111 6.90 13.09 -3.64
CA ALA A 111 7.34 13.68 -2.39
C ALA A 111 6.19 14.31 -1.59
N ASP A 112 5.24 14.99 -2.25
CA ASP A 112 4.06 15.58 -1.61
C ASP A 112 3.13 14.51 -1.01
N ILE A 113 2.79 13.46 -1.77
CA ILE A 113 1.95 12.37 -1.24
C ILE A 113 2.66 11.62 -0.11
N SER A 114 3.98 11.42 -0.19
CA SER A 114 4.75 10.75 0.87
C SER A 114 4.76 11.58 2.16
N SER A 115 4.99 12.89 2.03
CA SER A 115 4.95 13.85 3.14
C SER A 115 3.60 13.80 3.87
N LYS A 116 2.50 13.82 3.11
CA LYS A 116 1.13 13.76 3.64
C LYS A 116 0.80 12.38 4.20
N HIS A 117 1.17 11.30 3.52
CA HIS A 117 0.84 9.94 3.96
C HIS A 117 1.50 9.61 5.30
N PHE A 118 2.79 9.93 5.44
CA PHE A 118 3.50 9.73 6.69
C PHE A 118 2.98 10.61 7.83
N ALA A 119 2.58 11.86 7.55
CA ALA A 119 1.96 12.73 8.54
C ALA A 119 0.61 12.16 9.04
N ASP A 120 -0.31 11.81 8.13
CA ASP A 120 -1.61 11.23 8.48
C ASP A 120 -1.47 9.95 9.34
N ILE A 121 -0.50 9.08 9.02
CA ILE A 121 -0.24 7.84 9.77
C ILE A 121 0.25 8.15 11.19
N VAL A 122 1.18 9.11 11.34
CA VAL A 122 1.66 9.54 12.66
C VAL A 122 0.50 10.13 13.47
N GLU A 123 -0.28 11.06 12.89
CA GLU A 123 -1.43 11.67 13.56
C GLU A 123 -2.47 10.63 13.99
N ALA A 124 -2.68 9.57 13.21
CA ALA A 124 -3.54 8.45 13.59
C ALA A 124 -2.99 7.67 14.81
N ILE A 125 -1.69 7.35 14.84
CA ILE A 125 -1.07 6.72 16.02
C ILE A 125 -1.18 7.62 17.24
N GLU A 126 -0.83 8.91 17.12
CA GLU A 126 -0.89 9.87 18.23
C GLU A 126 -2.32 10.03 18.76
N LYS A 127 -3.33 10.09 17.86
CA LYS A 127 -4.76 10.10 18.20
C LYS A 127 -5.20 8.86 18.98
N TYR A 128 -4.91 7.65 18.47
CA TYR A 128 -5.43 6.42 19.08
C TYR A 128 -4.66 6.00 20.34
N SER A 129 -3.34 6.15 20.37
CA SER A 129 -2.50 5.78 21.53
C SER A 129 -2.37 6.89 22.58
N GLY A 130 -2.39 8.16 22.17
CA GLY A 130 -2.02 9.30 22.99
C GLY A 130 -0.51 9.47 23.21
N ILE A 131 0.34 8.73 22.48
CA ILE A 131 1.81 8.85 22.51
C ILE A 131 2.24 10.03 21.60
N ASP A 132 3.36 10.66 21.92
CA ASP A 132 4.04 11.67 21.10
C ASP A 132 5.19 11.00 20.30
N VAL A 133 4.94 10.66 19.03
CA VAL A 133 5.73 9.66 18.29
C VAL A 133 6.97 10.28 17.64
N LYS A 134 8.15 9.76 17.98
CA LYS A 134 9.45 10.20 17.45
C LYS A 134 10.18 9.10 16.69
N SER A 135 9.91 7.84 17.03
CA SER A 135 10.66 6.65 16.62
C SER A 135 9.82 5.38 16.69
N VAL A 136 10.35 4.27 16.18
CA VAL A 136 9.74 2.93 16.30
C VAL A 136 9.71 2.44 17.76
N ALA A 137 10.68 2.87 18.58
CA ALA A 137 10.78 2.45 19.98
C ALA A 137 9.62 2.97 20.84
N ASP A 138 9.08 4.16 20.53
CA ASP A 138 7.95 4.75 21.26
C ASP A 138 6.65 3.92 21.12
N ILE A 139 6.53 3.12 20.05
CA ILE A 139 5.28 2.45 19.66
C ILE A 139 5.33 0.92 19.73
N ALA A 140 6.51 0.31 19.79
CA ALA A 140 6.67 -1.15 19.82
C ALA A 140 5.91 -1.85 20.97
N PRO A 141 5.87 -1.31 22.22
CA PRO A 141 5.05 -1.90 23.29
C PRO A 141 3.55 -1.85 22.97
N ALA A 142 3.09 -0.77 22.33
CA ALA A 142 1.69 -0.60 21.94
C ALA A 142 1.26 -1.67 20.93
N LEU A 143 2.11 -1.97 19.94
CA LEU A 143 1.83 -2.98 18.92
C LEU A 143 1.68 -4.39 19.53
N GLN A 144 2.58 -4.79 20.43
CA GLN A 144 2.49 -6.11 21.08
C GLN A 144 1.20 -6.26 21.91
N ILE A 145 0.86 -5.23 22.69
CA ILE A 145 -0.35 -5.23 23.54
C ILE A 145 -1.63 -5.21 22.69
N ILE A 146 -1.67 -4.41 21.61
CA ILE A 146 -2.87 -4.31 20.76
C ILE A 146 -3.14 -5.61 20.00
N VAL A 147 -2.08 -6.28 19.51
CA VAL A 147 -2.21 -7.57 18.82
C VAL A 147 -2.71 -8.67 19.76
N SER A 148 -2.17 -8.76 20.99
CA SER A 148 -2.65 -9.76 21.98
C SER A 148 -4.13 -9.56 22.29
N ASN A 149 -4.54 -8.34 22.67
CA ASN A 149 -5.94 -8.06 23.02
C ASN A 149 -6.91 -8.33 21.86
N ILE A 150 -6.48 -8.06 20.62
CA ILE A 150 -7.26 -8.36 19.42
C ILE A 150 -7.38 -9.88 19.21
N GLU A 151 -6.29 -10.66 19.31
CA GLU A 151 -6.38 -12.12 19.18
C GLU A 151 -7.23 -12.75 20.30
N ASP A 152 -7.08 -12.29 21.54
CA ASP A 152 -7.87 -12.75 22.69
C ASP A 152 -9.37 -12.55 22.45
N ILE A 153 -9.79 -11.36 21.99
CA ILE A 153 -11.19 -11.06 21.68
C ILE A 153 -11.65 -11.84 20.45
N GLU A 154 -10.99 -11.68 19.30
CA GLU A 154 -11.42 -12.27 18.04
C GLU A 154 -11.49 -13.80 18.07
N SER A 155 -10.69 -14.46 18.93
CA SER A 155 -10.65 -15.93 19.06
C SER A 155 -12.03 -16.58 19.24
N ASN A 156 -12.96 -15.89 19.90
CA ASN A 156 -14.32 -16.37 20.19
C ASN A 156 -15.35 -16.04 19.09
N TYR A 157 -14.98 -15.22 18.10
CA TYR A 157 -15.92 -14.64 17.12
C TYR A 157 -15.45 -14.80 15.66
N ARG A 158 -14.42 -15.61 15.38
CA ARG A 158 -13.78 -15.73 14.05
C ARG A 158 -14.78 -15.97 12.91
N ASP A 159 -15.65 -16.97 13.01
CA ASP A 159 -16.64 -17.27 11.95
C ASP A 159 -17.61 -16.09 11.68
N ILE A 160 -17.93 -15.29 12.70
CA ILE A 160 -18.78 -14.09 12.58
C ILE A 160 -18.01 -12.96 11.91
N LEU A 161 -16.78 -12.70 12.35
CA LEU A 161 -15.89 -11.68 11.80
C LEU A 161 -15.52 -11.97 10.33
N GLU A 162 -15.31 -13.23 9.97
CA GLU A 162 -15.09 -13.68 8.59
C GLU A 162 -16.32 -13.43 7.70
N ALA A 163 -17.52 -13.74 8.19
CA ALA A 163 -18.77 -13.47 7.48
C ALA A 163 -19.01 -11.96 7.29
N VAL A 164 -18.77 -11.15 8.34
CA VAL A 164 -18.84 -9.68 8.28
C VAL A 164 -17.79 -9.12 7.30
N ALA A 165 -16.58 -9.68 7.24
CA ALA A 165 -15.55 -9.25 6.30
C ALA A 165 -15.94 -9.51 4.85
N VAL A 166 -16.54 -10.67 4.55
CA VAL A 166 -17.02 -11.01 3.20
C VAL A 166 -18.20 -10.13 2.79
N ASP A 167 -19.19 -9.92 3.66
CA ASP A 167 -20.33 -9.03 3.41
C ASP A 167 -19.90 -7.57 3.17
N LEU A 168 -19.00 -7.05 4.01
CA LEU A 168 -18.40 -5.73 3.88
C LEU A 168 -17.67 -5.54 2.53
N VAL A 169 -16.88 -6.52 2.11
CA VAL A 169 -16.13 -6.46 0.84
C VAL A 169 -17.06 -6.57 -0.37
N LYS A 170 -18.07 -7.45 -0.32
CA LYS A 170 -19.10 -7.53 -1.38
C LYS A 170 -19.86 -6.21 -1.53
N LYS A 171 -20.26 -5.58 -0.42
CA LYS A 171 -20.90 -4.26 -0.41
C LYS A 171 -19.97 -3.15 -0.94
N HIS A 172 -18.68 -3.20 -0.62
CA HIS A 172 -17.68 -2.21 -1.05
C HIS A 172 -17.43 -2.20 -2.57
N PHE A 173 -17.62 -3.35 -3.24
CA PHE A 173 -17.43 -3.49 -4.69
C PHE A 173 -18.72 -3.72 -5.49
N GLY A 174 -19.87 -3.87 -4.82
CA GLY A 174 -21.15 -4.18 -5.47
C GLY A 174 -21.17 -5.56 -6.13
N ILE A 175 -20.69 -6.59 -5.41
CA ILE A 175 -20.57 -7.97 -5.88
C ILE A 175 -21.80 -8.77 -5.42
N GLU A 176 -22.51 -9.38 -6.37
CA GLU A 176 -23.69 -10.18 -6.08
C GLU A 176 -23.34 -11.59 -5.55
N ASP A 177 -24.28 -12.19 -4.82
CA ASP A 177 -24.16 -13.54 -4.24
C ASP A 177 -23.76 -14.63 -5.25
N ASP A 178 -24.08 -14.45 -6.53
CA ASP A 178 -23.83 -15.44 -7.57
C ASP A 178 -22.55 -15.21 -8.40
N GLU A 179 -21.78 -14.15 -8.16
CA GLU A 179 -20.65 -13.78 -9.02
C GLU A 179 -19.28 -14.30 -8.57
N VAL A 180 -18.97 -14.24 -7.26
CA VAL A 180 -17.64 -14.57 -6.72
C VAL A 180 -17.78 -15.40 -5.44
N GLU A 181 -17.05 -16.51 -5.36
CA GLU A 181 -16.95 -17.31 -4.14
C GLU A 181 -15.88 -16.75 -3.20
N PHE A 182 -16.11 -16.80 -1.89
CA PHE A 182 -15.17 -16.32 -0.87
C PHE A 182 -14.84 -17.41 0.15
N ASP A 183 -13.58 -17.47 0.54
CA ASP A 183 -13.02 -18.40 1.52
C ASP A 183 -12.06 -17.61 2.40
N ALA A 184 -12.65 -17.02 3.43
CA ALA A 184 -12.06 -16.02 4.31
C ALA A 184 -11.78 -16.66 5.66
N LYS A 185 -10.54 -16.54 6.17
CA LYS A 185 -10.16 -17.12 7.47
C LYS A 185 -9.32 -16.17 8.33
N ILE A 186 -9.65 -16.09 9.62
CA ILE A 186 -8.83 -15.44 10.65
C ILE A 186 -7.95 -16.52 11.30
N SER A 187 -6.63 -16.35 11.20
CA SER A 187 -5.64 -17.28 11.76
C SER A 187 -4.36 -16.56 12.13
N SER A 188 -3.92 -16.66 13.38
CA SER A 188 -2.59 -16.20 13.81
C SER A 188 -1.46 -16.93 13.07
N HIS A 189 -1.71 -18.15 12.59
CA HIS A 189 -0.80 -18.92 11.76
C HIS A 189 -1.10 -18.69 10.28
N VAL A 190 -0.33 -17.80 9.64
CA VAL A 190 -0.36 -17.56 8.19
C VAL A 190 0.75 -18.40 7.53
N ASP A 191 0.41 -19.63 7.16
CA ASP A 191 1.34 -20.57 6.51
C ASP A 191 1.72 -20.09 5.09
N LEU A 192 3.00 -19.79 4.85
CA LEU A 192 3.53 -19.29 3.58
C LEU A 192 3.91 -20.43 2.62
N GLY A 193 2.92 -21.22 2.21
CA GLY A 193 3.09 -22.26 1.20
C GLY A 193 3.69 -21.74 -0.12
N ASP A 194 4.97 -22.05 -0.34
CA ASP A 194 5.75 -21.83 -1.57
C ASP A 194 5.70 -20.42 -2.19
N VAL A 195 5.49 -19.38 -1.36
CA VAL A 195 5.65 -17.96 -1.76
C VAL A 195 7.13 -17.68 -1.98
N LYS A 196 7.62 -17.95 -3.19
CA LYS A 196 9.04 -17.78 -3.56
C LYS A 196 9.43 -16.31 -3.46
N LEU A 197 10.18 -15.99 -2.41
CA LEU A 197 10.85 -14.72 -2.17
C LEU A 197 11.88 -14.42 -3.28
N LYS A 198 11.40 -14.05 -4.46
CA LYS A 198 12.22 -13.44 -5.51
C LYS A 198 12.60 -12.03 -5.07
N GLY A 199 13.79 -11.92 -4.47
CA GLY A 199 14.45 -10.63 -4.27
C GLY A 199 14.78 -10.01 -5.63
N THR A 200 13.89 -9.16 -6.15
CA THR A 200 14.14 -8.41 -7.39
C THR A 200 15.16 -7.32 -7.11
N ASP A 201 16.37 -7.53 -7.62
CA ASP A 201 17.42 -6.51 -7.63
C ASP A 201 16.97 -5.31 -8.47
N LEU A 202 16.81 -4.15 -7.82
CA LEU A 202 16.44 -2.89 -8.47
C LEU A 202 17.51 -2.40 -9.47
N ASN A 203 18.71 -3.00 -9.48
CA ASN A 203 19.77 -2.77 -10.47
C ASN A 203 19.71 -3.73 -11.68
N LYS A 204 18.89 -4.78 -11.64
CA LYS A 204 18.50 -5.56 -12.84
C LYS A 204 17.37 -4.87 -13.60
N LEU A 205 16.41 -4.28 -12.87
CA LEU A 205 15.29 -3.55 -13.45
C LEU A 205 15.73 -2.41 -14.40
N SER A 206 16.96 -1.90 -14.27
CA SER A 206 17.56 -0.90 -15.16
C SER A 206 18.48 -1.46 -16.25
N LYS A 207 18.83 -2.76 -16.23
CA LYS A 207 19.74 -3.40 -17.19
C LYS A 207 19.03 -4.29 -18.21
N ASP A 208 17.96 -4.96 -17.79
CA ASP A 208 17.21 -5.90 -18.65
C ASP A 208 16.13 -5.17 -19.51
N ILE A 209 16.30 -3.85 -19.72
CA ILE A 209 15.42 -2.97 -20.55
C ILE A 209 15.78 -3.05 -22.04
N GLU A 210 17.02 -3.42 -22.39
CA GLU A 210 17.44 -3.41 -23.79
C GLU A 210 16.79 -4.56 -24.60
N HIS A 211 15.94 -4.16 -25.56
CA HIS A 211 15.39 -4.96 -26.69
C HIS A 211 14.02 -5.67 -26.52
N PHE A 212 13.05 -5.05 -25.83
CA PHE A 212 11.62 -5.10 -26.24
C PHE A 212 10.85 -3.91 -25.68
N ASP A 213 9.75 -3.47 -26.32
CA ASP A 213 8.86 -2.44 -25.73
C ASP A 213 7.90 -3.04 -24.67
N THR A 214 8.44 -3.82 -23.74
CA THR A 214 7.71 -4.18 -22.52
C THR A 214 7.68 -3.05 -21.51
N THR A 215 8.45 -1.98 -21.69
CA THR A 215 8.59 -0.89 -20.71
C THR A 215 7.27 -0.18 -20.42
N LEU A 216 6.40 0.02 -21.42
CA LEU A 216 5.07 0.59 -21.21
C LEU A 216 4.12 -0.39 -20.50
N GLU A 217 4.15 -1.69 -20.84
CA GLU A 217 3.36 -2.72 -20.14
C GLU A 217 3.82 -2.92 -18.69
N MET A 218 5.14 -2.88 -18.45
CA MET A 218 5.72 -2.94 -17.11
C MET A 218 5.36 -1.69 -16.28
N ALA A 219 5.36 -0.51 -16.91
CA ALA A 219 4.89 0.73 -16.29
C ALA A 219 3.39 0.65 -15.93
N LYS A 220 2.54 0.16 -16.84
CA LYS A 220 1.12 -0.09 -16.61
C LYS A 220 0.91 -1.07 -15.45
N ARG A 221 1.51 -2.27 -15.51
CA ARG A 221 1.41 -3.29 -14.44
C ARG A 221 1.88 -2.73 -13.09
N LYS A 222 2.99 -1.99 -13.05
CA LYS A 222 3.50 -1.42 -11.81
C LYS A 222 2.51 -0.40 -11.21
N PHE A 223 1.92 0.45 -12.04
CA PHE A 223 0.88 1.38 -11.59
C PHE A 223 -0.36 0.63 -11.09
N VAL A 224 -0.81 -0.42 -11.80
CA VAL A 224 -1.96 -1.25 -11.41
C VAL A 224 -1.70 -1.96 -10.07
N ASN A 225 -0.49 -2.48 -9.81
CA ASN A 225 -0.11 -3.02 -8.50
C ASN A 225 -0.22 -1.96 -7.41
N GLY A 226 0.17 -0.71 -7.71
CA GLY A 226 -0.09 0.46 -6.87
C GLY A 226 -1.57 0.71 -6.59
N LEU A 227 -2.48 0.43 -7.53
CA LEU A 227 -3.92 0.57 -7.31
C LEU A 227 -4.50 -0.58 -6.48
N ILE A 228 -4.05 -1.82 -6.72
CA ILE A 228 -4.41 -3.01 -5.92
C ILE A 228 -4.04 -2.78 -4.45
N GLN A 229 -2.77 -2.47 -4.17
CA GLN A 229 -2.28 -2.18 -2.82
C GLN A 229 -2.90 -0.90 -2.26
N GLY A 230 -3.14 0.09 -3.13
CA GLY A 230 -3.81 1.33 -2.77
C GLY A 230 -5.22 1.14 -2.25
N ALA A 231 -6.01 0.25 -2.86
CA ALA A 231 -7.31 -0.13 -2.32
C ALA A 231 -7.19 -0.98 -1.05
N ALA A 232 -6.34 -2.01 -1.07
CA ALA A 232 -6.15 -2.94 0.04
C ALA A 232 -5.75 -2.22 1.35
N ILE A 233 -4.72 -1.38 1.32
CA ILE A 233 -4.28 -0.62 2.51
C ILE A 233 -5.33 0.40 2.95
N ASN A 234 -6.02 1.09 2.02
CA ASN A 234 -7.12 1.97 2.40
C ASN A 234 -8.27 1.23 3.10
N SER A 235 -8.50 -0.05 2.74
CA SER A 235 -9.54 -0.88 3.36
C SER A 235 -9.26 -1.30 4.80
N LEU A 236 -8.02 -1.13 5.31
CA LEU A 236 -7.72 -1.29 6.73
C LEU A 236 -8.63 -0.45 7.62
N ASN A 237 -9.14 0.68 7.13
CA ASN A 237 -10.03 1.58 7.87
C ASN A 237 -11.54 1.26 7.68
N MET A 238 -11.90 0.23 6.88
CA MET A 238 -13.30 -0.12 6.60
C MET A 238 -14.04 -0.78 7.77
N TYR A 239 -13.36 -1.14 8.87
CA TYR A 239 -14.02 -1.56 10.11
C TYR A 239 -15.01 -0.50 10.64
N HIS A 240 -14.81 0.79 10.32
CA HIS A 240 -15.75 1.86 10.63
C HIS A 240 -17.12 1.70 9.95
N LEU A 241 -17.21 0.98 8.82
CA LEU A 241 -18.46 0.74 8.07
C LEU A 241 -19.33 -0.36 8.71
N VAL A 242 -18.75 -1.20 9.57
CA VAL A 242 -19.42 -2.27 10.32
C VAL A 242 -19.38 -2.02 11.83
N LYS A 243 -19.29 -0.74 12.24
CA LYS A 243 -19.19 -0.33 13.66
C LYS A 243 -20.27 -0.99 14.52
N GLU A 244 -21.51 -1.00 14.06
CA GLU A 244 -22.63 -1.55 14.83
C GLU A 244 -22.49 -3.05 15.11
N ASP A 245 -21.77 -3.80 14.28
CA ASP A 245 -21.54 -5.24 14.49
C ASP A 245 -20.31 -5.49 15.36
N LEU A 246 -19.26 -4.67 15.23
CA LEU A 246 -18.09 -4.72 16.10
C LEU A 246 -18.40 -4.27 17.54
N ASP A 247 -19.24 -3.24 17.71
CA ASP A 247 -19.72 -2.76 19.02
C ASP A 247 -20.46 -3.86 19.81
N LYS A 248 -21.09 -4.83 19.13
CA LYS A 248 -21.77 -5.99 19.74
C LYS A 248 -20.79 -7.07 20.22
N ILE A 249 -19.57 -7.08 19.69
CA ILE A 249 -18.50 -8.02 20.04
C ILE A 249 -17.69 -7.44 21.21
N ASP A 250 -17.06 -6.29 21.00
CA ASP A 250 -16.39 -5.51 22.05
C ASP A 250 -16.23 -4.03 21.60
N PRO A 251 -16.66 -3.05 22.42
CA PRO A 251 -16.69 -1.63 22.02
C PRO A 251 -15.32 -0.94 21.96
N ASP A 252 -14.24 -1.53 22.48
CA ASP A 252 -12.88 -1.02 22.31
C ASP A 252 -12.28 -1.42 20.95
N LEU A 253 -12.78 -2.47 20.27
CA LEU A 253 -12.21 -2.99 19.00
C LEU A 253 -12.00 -1.91 17.94
N LEU A 254 -12.92 -0.95 17.82
CA LEU A 254 -12.84 0.11 16.80
C LEU A 254 -11.60 1.02 16.97
N ASP A 255 -11.24 1.34 18.21
CA ASP A 255 -10.04 2.11 18.54
C ASP A 255 -8.78 1.21 18.45
N MET A 256 -8.90 -0.08 18.75
CA MET A 256 -7.79 -1.04 18.68
C MET A 256 -7.39 -1.35 17.24
N TYR A 257 -8.37 -1.56 16.34
CA TYR A 257 -8.14 -1.69 14.90
C TYR A 257 -7.58 -0.42 14.27
N GLY A 258 -8.02 0.76 14.72
CA GLY A 258 -7.47 2.04 14.26
C GLY A 258 -6.01 2.23 14.65
N LEU A 259 -5.65 1.85 15.88
CA LEU A 259 -4.24 1.84 16.32
C LEU A 259 -3.42 0.80 15.55
N LEU A 260 -3.89 -0.44 15.46
CA LEU A 260 -3.22 -1.54 14.75
C LEU A 260 -2.94 -1.18 13.28
N SER A 261 -3.94 -0.64 12.58
CA SER A 261 -3.83 -0.29 11.16
C SER A 261 -2.76 0.78 10.94
N ALA A 262 -2.81 1.86 11.71
CA ALA A 262 -1.82 2.94 11.61
C ALA A 262 -0.40 2.47 11.98
N LEU A 263 -0.26 1.58 12.98
CA LEU A 263 1.04 0.97 13.32
C LEU A 263 1.58 0.06 12.20
N ALA A 264 0.71 -0.72 11.55
CA ALA A 264 1.07 -1.56 10.41
C ALA A 264 1.51 -0.72 9.20
N GLU A 265 0.75 0.32 8.84
CA GLU A 265 1.10 1.28 7.78
C GLU A 265 2.42 2.00 8.08
N PHE A 266 2.65 2.43 9.33
CA PHE A 266 3.86 3.12 9.77
C PHE A 266 5.12 2.26 9.60
N GLY A 267 5.04 0.95 9.84
CA GLY A 267 6.15 0.00 9.66
C GLY A 267 6.81 0.11 8.29
N TYR A 268 6.02 0.24 7.22
CA TYR A 268 6.50 0.39 5.84
C TYR A 268 7.28 1.69 5.58
N TRP A 269 7.22 2.68 6.47
CA TRP A 269 7.96 3.95 6.34
C TRP A 269 9.23 4.01 7.18
N VAL A 270 9.33 3.21 8.24
CA VAL A 270 10.39 3.33 9.28
C VAL A 270 11.28 2.10 9.42
N VAL A 271 10.81 0.92 9.01
CA VAL A 271 11.63 -0.30 8.98
C VAL A 271 12.32 -0.41 7.61
N PRO A 272 13.62 -0.75 7.53
CA PRO A 272 14.28 -1.05 6.27
C PRO A 272 13.63 -2.25 5.56
N ASP A 273 13.40 -2.14 4.25
CA ASP A 273 12.78 -3.19 3.43
C ASP A 273 13.43 -4.58 3.65
N LEU A 274 14.77 -4.62 3.79
CA LEU A 274 15.54 -5.85 4.05
C LEU A 274 15.36 -6.43 5.47
N GLU A 275 15.05 -5.61 6.47
CA GLU A 275 14.76 -6.08 7.83
C GLU A 275 13.31 -6.59 7.93
N ALA A 276 12.37 -5.90 7.26
CA ALA A 276 10.99 -6.36 7.12
C ALA A 276 10.84 -7.66 6.31
N ILE A 277 11.79 -7.97 5.41
CA ILE A 277 11.89 -9.24 4.68
C ILE A 277 12.74 -10.28 5.45
N GLY A 278 13.68 -9.84 6.26
CA GLY A 278 14.78 -10.65 6.81
C GLY A 278 14.60 -11.18 8.23
N GLY A 279 13.36 -11.21 8.74
CA GLY A 279 13.03 -11.77 10.05
C GLY A 279 13.37 -13.26 10.21
N ALA A 280 13.24 -13.78 11.42
CA ALA A 280 13.62 -15.16 11.75
C ALA A 280 12.85 -16.19 10.90
N PRO A 281 13.49 -17.29 10.44
CA PRO A 281 12.86 -18.30 9.59
C PRO A 281 11.80 -19.10 10.37
N GLY A 282 10.56 -18.61 10.29
CA GLY A 282 9.38 -19.14 10.99
C GLY A 282 8.33 -18.05 11.22
N ASP A 283 8.76 -16.81 11.49
CA ASP A 283 7.86 -15.68 11.74
C ASP A 283 7.46 -14.99 10.43
N SER A 284 6.34 -15.44 9.86
CA SER A 284 5.74 -14.82 8.67
C SER A 284 5.38 -13.36 8.92
N HIS A 285 6.22 -12.43 8.44
CA HIS A 285 6.05 -10.98 8.60
C HIS A 285 4.84 -10.42 7.83
N SER A 286 4.30 -11.17 6.87
CA SER A 286 3.00 -10.91 6.24
C SER A 286 1.88 -11.00 7.28
N GLY A 287 1.10 -9.93 7.44
CA GLY A 287 -0.09 -9.93 8.28
C GLY A 287 -1.21 -10.86 7.77
N GLY A 288 -1.20 -11.15 6.47
CA GLY A 288 -2.15 -12.03 5.80
C GLY A 288 -1.64 -12.49 4.44
N LYS A 289 -2.51 -13.13 3.66
CA LYS A 289 -2.28 -13.52 2.26
C LYS A 289 -3.61 -13.65 1.50
N SER A 290 -3.61 -13.31 0.22
CA SER A 290 -4.68 -13.57 -0.74
C SER A 290 -4.21 -14.49 -1.87
N ARG A 291 -5.14 -15.27 -2.45
CA ARG A 291 -5.00 -15.85 -3.79
C ARG A 291 -6.36 -15.94 -4.48
N ILE A 292 -6.33 -15.92 -5.81
CA ILE A 292 -7.50 -16.21 -6.64
C ILE A 292 -7.40 -17.66 -7.12
N ASP A 293 -8.50 -18.39 -7.08
CA ASP A 293 -8.71 -19.65 -7.78
C ASP A 293 -9.70 -19.42 -8.94
N LEU A 294 -9.33 -19.91 -10.12
CA LEU A 294 -10.08 -19.76 -11.38
C LEU A 294 -10.38 -21.12 -12.03
N SER A 295 -10.27 -22.21 -11.25
CA SER A 295 -10.51 -23.58 -11.73
C SER A 295 -11.99 -24.00 -11.70
N GLY A 296 -12.83 -23.30 -10.94
CA GLY A 296 -14.27 -23.54 -10.86
C GLY A 296 -15.09 -22.87 -11.97
N ASP A 297 -16.42 -22.92 -11.85
CA ASP A 297 -17.32 -22.18 -12.73
C ASP A 297 -17.47 -20.69 -12.36
N LYS A 298 -17.05 -20.33 -11.14
CA LYS A 298 -16.93 -18.95 -10.66
C LYS A 298 -15.49 -18.68 -10.22
N PRO A 299 -15.01 -17.43 -10.27
CA PRO A 299 -13.81 -17.05 -9.55
C PRO A 299 -14.01 -17.22 -8.05
N LYS A 300 -12.98 -17.72 -7.35
CA LYS A 300 -12.97 -17.88 -5.90
C LYS A 300 -11.80 -17.10 -5.28
N ILE A 301 -12.09 -16.20 -4.35
CA ILE A 301 -11.07 -15.46 -3.59
C ILE A 301 -10.83 -16.20 -2.26
N ILE A 302 -9.58 -16.54 -2.00
CA ILE A 302 -9.14 -17.29 -0.82
C ILE A 302 -8.17 -16.38 -0.05
N ALA A 303 -8.57 -15.95 1.14
CA ALA A 303 -7.87 -14.95 1.94
C ALA A 303 -7.70 -15.40 3.39
N VAL A 304 -6.51 -15.18 3.96
CA VAL A 304 -6.21 -15.46 5.37
C VAL A 304 -5.58 -14.21 5.99
N GLY A 305 -6.12 -13.72 7.10
CA GLY A 305 -5.56 -12.61 7.88
C GLY A 305 -5.31 -13.01 9.33
N LYS A 306 -4.34 -12.36 10.00
CA LYS A 306 -4.11 -12.56 11.46
C LYS A 306 -5.21 -11.96 12.35
N ASN A 307 -6.03 -11.06 11.79
CA ASN A 307 -7.15 -10.40 12.46
C ASN A 307 -8.12 -9.81 11.42
N PHE A 308 -9.27 -9.29 11.87
CA PHE A 308 -10.34 -8.79 10.99
C PHE A 308 -9.91 -7.68 10.01
N PRO A 309 -9.24 -6.58 10.41
CA PRO A 309 -8.81 -5.54 9.45
C PRO A 309 -7.88 -6.08 8.35
N ILE A 310 -6.98 -6.99 8.70
CA ILE A 310 -6.05 -7.59 7.73
C ILE A 310 -6.77 -8.61 6.83
N LEU A 311 -7.76 -9.34 7.33
CA LEU A 311 -8.60 -10.18 6.48
C LEU A 311 -9.39 -9.34 5.45
N VAL A 312 -9.92 -8.18 5.86
CA VAL A 312 -10.55 -7.22 4.93
C VAL A 312 -9.53 -6.73 3.89
N GLN A 313 -8.30 -6.37 4.30
CA GLN A 313 -7.22 -5.99 3.38
C GLN A 313 -6.96 -7.07 2.31
N GLU A 314 -6.79 -8.33 2.71
CA GLU A 314 -6.47 -9.42 1.77
C GLU A 314 -7.67 -9.80 0.88
N LEU A 315 -8.91 -9.68 1.37
CA LEU A 315 -10.11 -9.83 0.56
C LEU A 315 -10.23 -8.72 -0.49
N VAL A 316 -10.00 -7.46 -0.11
CA VAL A 316 -9.98 -6.30 -1.03
C VAL A 316 -8.86 -6.44 -2.06
N LYS A 317 -7.67 -6.87 -1.64
CA LYS A 317 -6.54 -7.20 -2.53
C LYS A 317 -6.95 -8.27 -3.56
N GLY A 318 -7.57 -9.36 -3.12
CA GLY A 318 -8.06 -10.43 -3.99
C GLY A 318 -9.10 -9.97 -5.03
N VAL A 319 -10.05 -9.09 -4.66
CA VAL A 319 -11.01 -8.51 -5.62
C VAL A 319 -10.30 -7.62 -6.63
N MET A 320 -9.39 -6.75 -6.17
CA MET A 320 -8.66 -5.85 -7.05
C MET A 320 -7.71 -6.59 -8.01
N GLU A 321 -7.07 -7.67 -7.55
CA GLU A 321 -6.30 -8.59 -8.40
C GLU A 321 -7.20 -9.27 -9.45
N LEU A 322 -8.43 -9.66 -9.09
CA LEU A 322 -9.39 -10.31 -9.99
C LEU A 322 -9.86 -9.37 -11.09
N LEU A 323 -10.30 -8.15 -10.73
CA LEU A 323 -10.65 -7.09 -11.70
C LEU A 323 -9.44 -6.72 -12.57
N SER A 324 -8.23 -6.70 -12.00
CA SER A 324 -6.98 -6.43 -12.73
C SER A 324 -6.61 -7.46 -13.80
N THR A 325 -7.16 -8.69 -13.75
CA THR A 325 -6.86 -9.72 -14.77
C THR A 325 -7.23 -9.26 -16.18
N HIS A 326 -8.29 -8.45 -16.33
CA HIS A 326 -8.74 -7.87 -17.59
C HIS A 326 -7.70 -6.90 -18.19
N GLY A 327 -6.86 -6.29 -17.35
CA GLY A 327 -5.82 -5.34 -17.79
C GLY A 327 -4.49 -5.97 -18.21
N LEU A 328 -4.36 -7.30 -18.14
CA LEU A 328 -3.11 -8.02 -18.44
C LEU A 328 -2.83 -8.10 -19.96
N PRO A 329 -1.53 -8.16 -20.38
CA PRO A 329 -1.18 -8.32 -21.78
C PRO A 329 -1.85 -9.53 -22.44
N LYS A 330 -2.32 -9.33 -23.68
CA LYS A 330 -3.04 -10.36 -24.45
C LYS A 330 -2.10 -11.50 -24.90
N ASP A 331 -0.85 -11.20 -25.23
CA ASP A 331 0.18 -12.21 -25.52
C ASP A 331 0.67 -12.91 -24.23
N PRO A 332 0.64 -14.26 -24.15
CA PRO A 332 1.05 -14.99 -22.94
C PRO A 332 2.54 -14.85 -22.57
N ASN A 333 3.44 -14.64 -23.54
CA ASN A 333 4.87 -14.48 -23.29
C ASN A 333 5.17 -13.08 -22.74
N VAL A 334 4.57 -12.03 -23.33
CA VAL A 334 4.65 -10.66 -22.82
C VAL A 334 4.05 -10.60 -21.41
N ARG A 335 2.85 -11.18 -21.19
CA ARG A 335 2.24 -11.29 -19.87
C ARG A 335 3.17 -11.98 -18.87
N LYS A 336 3.72 -13.14 -19.23
CA LYS A 336 4.63 -13.89 -18.38
C LYS A 336 5.90 -13.10 -18.04
N LYS A 337 6.49 -12.37 -18.99
CA LYS A 337 7.64 -11.48 -18.74
C LYS A 337 7.26 -10.36 -17.78
N VAL A 338 6.21 -9.59 -18.11
CA VAL A 338 5.73 -8.44 -17.31
C VAL A 338 5.46 -8.85 -15.86
N LEU A 339 4.75 -9.96 -15.63
CA LEU A 339 4.50 -10.47 -14.28
C LEU A 339 5.80 -10.89 -13.56
N ASN A 340 6.72 -11.60 -14.24
CA ASN A 340 7.97 -12.05 -13.60
C ASN A 340 8.96 -10.93 -13.28
N ASP A 341 8.93 -9.82 -14.04
CA ASP A 341 9.88 -8.71 -13.91
C ASP A 341 9.37 -7.60 -12.97
N VAL A 342 8.04 -7.44 -12.84
CA VAL A 342 7.41 -6.36 -12.04
C VAL A 342 6.90 -6.85 -10.69
N ASP A 343 6.23 -8.00 -10.64
CA ASP A 343 5.56 -8.47 -9.43
C ASP A 343 6.60 -9.04 -8.46
N SER A 344 6.93 -8.26 -7.44
CA SER A 344 8.06 -8.51 -6.56
C SER A 344 7.85 -7.88 -5.19
N LEU A 345 8.29 -8.55 -4.13
CA LEU A 345 8.10 -8.10 -2.75
C LEU A 345 8.76 -6.74 -2.50
N ALA A 346 9.99 -6.53 -3.01
CA ALA A 346 10.66 -5.22 -2.96
C ALA A 346 9.93 -4.13 -3.76
N GLY A 347 9.09 -4.51 -4.73
CA GLY A 347 8.16 -3.61 -5.40
C GLY A 347 6.95 -3.26 -4.53
N GLU A 348 6.39 -4.24 -3.81
CA GLU A 348 5.18 -4.13 -2.98
C GLU A 348 5.32 -3.06 -1.89
N PHE A 349 6.50 -2.92 -1.25
CA PHE A 349 6.80 -1.82 -0.32
C PHE A 349 6.53 -0.43 -0.92
N TRP A 350 6.84 -0.21 -2.19
CA TRP A 350 6.59 1.07 -2.87
C TRP A 350 5.12 1.25 -3.29
N ASP A 351 4.42 0.15 -3.58
CA ASP A 351 2.99 0.17 -3.88
C ASP A 351 2.17 0.49 -2.63
N ILE A 352 2.57 -0.03 -1.47
CA ILE A 352 1.99 0.30 -0.16
C ILE A 352 2.29 1.77 0.24
N ARG A 353 3.50 2.29 -0.03
CA ARG A 353 3.86 3.69 0.26
C ARG A 353 3.06 4.71 -0.55
N PHE A 354 2.94 4.52 -1.87
CA PHE A 354 2.36 5.54 -2.77
C PHE A 354 0.92 5.23 -3.20
N GLY A 355 0.59 3.96 -3.40
CA GLY A 355 -0.70 3.48 -3.88
C GLY A 355 -1.92 4.03 -3.14
N PRO A 356 -1.94 4.08 -1.79
CA PRO A 356 -3.13 4.52 -1.05
C PRO A 356 -3.52 5.97 -1.32
N LYS A 357 -2.54 6.85 -1.58
CA LYS A 357 -2.78 8.25 -1.96
C LYS A 357 -3.14 8.39 -3.44
N ILE A 358 -2.53 7.58 -4.32
CA ILE A 358 -2.89 7.53 -5.75
C ILE A 358 -4.33 7.05 -5.92
N TRP A 359 -4.73 5.96 -5.25
CA TRP A 359 -6.09 5.42 -5.27
C TRP A 359 -7.11 6.42 -4.70
N LYS A 360 -6.85 6.98 -3.51
CA LYS A 360 -7.69 8.05 -2.94
C LYS A 360 -7.86 9.23 -3.91
N LYS A 361 -6.81 9.63 -4.66
CA LYS A 361 -6.90 10.71 -5.65
C LYS A 361 -7.70 10.33 -6.91
N ILE A 362 -7.65 9.07 -7.36
CA ILE A 362 -8.52 8.61 -8.46
C ILE A 362 -9.98 8.67 -8.02
N LEU A 363 -10.31 8.08 -6.87
CA LEU A 363 -11.67 8.08 -6.32
C LEU A 363 -12.18 9.50 -6.03
N SER A 364 -11.34 10.39 -5.47
CA SER A 364 -11.71 11.79 -5.24
C SER A 364 -11.76 12.66 -6.50
N SER A 365 -11.50 12.09 -7.68
CA SER A 365 -11.72 12.73 -8.98
C SER A 365 -13.02 12.27 -9.65
N LEU A 366 -13.76 11.33 -9.04
CA LEU A 366 -15.06 10.86 -9.52
C LEU A 366 -16.16 11.83 -9.07
N GLU A 367 -16.97 12.27 -10.02
CA GLU A 367 -18.12 13.16 -9.85
C GLU A 367 -19.43 12.38 -10.07
N GLY A 368 -20.52 12.80 -9.41
CA GLY A 368 -21.83 12.16 -9.49
C GLY A 368 -22.18 11.34 -8.24
N GLU A 369 -23.11 10.40 -8.39
CA GLU A 369 -23.52 9.50 -7.31
C GLU A 369 -22.48 8.38 -7.12
N TYR A 370 -22.11 8.06 -5.88
CA TYR A 370 -21.20 6.97 -5.57
C TYR A 370 -21.94 5.63 -5.62
N ASN A 371 -21.57 4.78 -6.58
CA ASN A 371 -22.09 3.42 -6.71
C ASN A 371 -20.92 2.41 -6.68
N PRO A 372 -20.84 1.51 -5.68
CA PRO A 372 -19.78 0.51 -5.57
C PRO A 372 -19.53 -0.31 -6.84
N ARG A 373 -20.60 -0.78 -7.50
CA ARG A 373 -20.53 -1.59 -8.72
C ARG A 373 -20.03 -0.77 -9.90
N ALA A 374 -20.44 0.49 -10.01
CA ALA A 374 -19.94 1.40 -11.05
C ALA A 374 -18.45 1.71 -10.88
N VAL A 375 -17.96 1.81 -9.63
CA VAL A 375 -16.52 1.98 -9.36
C VAL A 375 -15.73 0.73 -9.77
N SER A 376 -16.26 -0.47 -9.51
CA SER A 376 -15.66 -1.74 -9.98
C SER A 376 -15.60 -1.83 -11.51
N LEU A 377 -16.67 -1.43 -12.20
CA LEU A 377 -16.73 -1.37 -13.67
C LEU A 377 -15.75 -0.34 -14.24
N PHE A 378 -15.79 0.89 -13.73
CA PHE A 378 -14.85 1.97 -14.07
C PHE A 378 -13.39 1.52 -13.89
N TYR A 379 -13.07 0.85 -12.79
CA TYR A 379 -11.72 0.31 -12.57
C TYR A 379 -11.35 -0.75 -13.61
N THR A 380 -12.29 -1.63 -13.96
CA THR A 380 -12.11 -2.69 -14.96
C THR A 380 -11.91 -2.13 -16.37
N GLU A 381 -12.61 -1.05 -16.74
CA GLU A 381 -12.32 -0.30 -17.98
C GLU A 381 -10.98 0.43 -17.90
N LEU A 382 -10.67 1.06 -16.77
CA LEU A 382 -9.43 1.82 -16.56
C LEU A 382 -8.20 0.93 -16.75
N VAL A 383 -8.17 -0.27 -16.15
CA VAL A 383 -7.06 -1.21 -16.34
C VAL A 383 -7.01 -1.84 -17.74
N GLN A 384 -8.11 -1.80 -18.52
CA GLN A 384 -8.13 -2.29 -19.90
C GLN A 384 -7.53 -1.31 -20.93
N LEU A 385 -7.38 -0.02 -20.59
CA LEU A 385 -6.77 0.97 -21.48
C LEU A 385 -5.38 0.53 -21.99
N GLU A 386 -5.07 0.85 -23.25
CA GLU A 386 -3.79 0.48 -23.87
C GLU A 386 -2.62 1.20 -23.16
N PRO A 387 -1.41 0.59 -23.05
CA PRO A 387 -0.40 1.01 -22.06
C PRO A 387 0.06 2.47 -22.13
N TYR A 388 0.16 3.04 -23.34
CA TYR A 388 0.46 4.45 -23.54
C TYR A 388 -0.68 5.36 -23.06
N GLU A 389 -1.92 5.03 -23.42
CA GLU A 389 -3.12 5.78 -23.08
C GLU A 389 -3.38 5.76 -21.55
N PHE A 390 -3.23 4.60 -20.93
CA PHE A 390 -3.26 4.43 -19.49
C PHE A 390 -2.24 5.34 -18.80
N LYS A 391 -0.96 5.24 -19.19
CA LYS A 391 0.14 5.97 -18.56
C LYS A 391 -0.02 7.48 -18.71
N ASP A 392 -0.41 7.96 -19.88
CA ASP A 392 -0.60 9.39 -20.12
C ASP A 392 -1.84 9.95 -19.39
N LEU A 393 -2.96 9.21 -19.38
CA LEU A 393 -4.14 9.59 -18.61
C LEU A 393 -3.85 9.67 -17.11
N MET A 394 -3.19 8.66 -16.55
CA MET A 394 -2.79 8.65 -15.14
C MET A 394 -1.86 9.82 -14.81
N ARG A 395 -0.79 10.03 -15.59
CA ARG A 395 0.12 11.17 -15.37
C ARG A 395 -0.63 12.50 -15.40
N ARG A 396 -1.49 12.74 -16.40
CA ARG A 396 -2.29 13.98 -16.48
C ARG A 396 -3.30 14.10 -15.34
N LEU A 397 -3.89 13.01 -14.86
CA LEU A 397 -4.79 13.01 -13.69
C LEU A 397 -4.03 13.37 -12.40
N LEU A 398 -2.82 12.83 -12.21
CA LEU A 398 -1.95 13.15 -11.08
C LEU A 398 -1.52 14.63 -11.10
N ASP A 399 -1.17 15.16 -12.28
CA ASP A 399 -0.87 16.58 -12.50
C ASP A 399 -2.12 17.50 -12.58
N ASN A 400 -3.30 17.01 -12.16
CA ASN A 400 -4.60 17.71 -12.09
C ASN A 400 -5.05 18.39 -13.41
N LYS A 401 -4.82 17.76 -14.57
CA LYS A 401 -5.25 18.33 -15.86
C LYS A 401 -6.76 18.15 -16.06
N PRO A 402 -7.54 19.23 -16.38
CA PRO A 402 -8.99 19.15 -16.49
C PRO A 402 -9.51 18.15 -17.53
N ASP A 403 -8.78 17.94 -18.62
CA ASP A 403 -9.08 16.97 -19.68
C ASP A 403 -8.92 15.50 -19.21
N ALA A 404 -7.99 15.24 -18.27
CA ALA A 404 -7.84 13.92 -17.66
C ALA A 404 -8.92 13.67 -16.60
N ILE A 405 -9.25 14.68 -15.78
CA ILE A 405 -10.37 14.61 -14.83
C ILE A 405 -11.68 14.38 -15.58
N LYS A 406 -11.94 15.14 -16.67
CA LYS A 406 -13.11 14.92 -17.52
C LYS A 406 -13.13 13.51 -18.09
N LYS A 407 -12.04 12.99 -18.66
CA LYS A 407 -12.03 11.63 -19.23
C LYS A 407 -12.32 10.55 -18.18
N ILE A 408 -11.81 10.70 -16.97
CA ILE A 408 -12.09 9.78 -15.86
C ILE A 408 -13.58 9.82 -15.48
N ASN A 409 -14.19 11.00 -15.46
CA ASN A 409 -15.62 11.15 -15.25
C ASN A 409 -16.47 10.67 -16.44
N ASP A 410 -16.01 10.82 -17.69
CA ASP A 410 -16.68 10.25 -18.86
C ASP A 410 -16.75 8.72 -18.76
N MET A 411 -15.67 8.07 -18.29
CA MET A 411 -15.62 6.62 -18.03
C MET A 411 -16.52 6.20 -16.85
N TYR A 412 -16.51 6.94 -15.74
CA TYR A 412 -17.36 6.61 -14.58
C TYR A 412 -18.86 6.82 -14.85
N ASN A 413 -19.23 7.88 -15.59
CA ASN A 413 -20.61 8.08 -16.02
C ASN A 413 -21.06 6.99 -17.00
N LYS A 414 -20.19 6.52 -17.91
CA LYS A 414 -20.48 5.34 -18.74
C LYS A 414 -20.78 4.12 -17.86
N ALA A 415 -19.93 3.82 -16.87
CA ALA A 415 -20.15 2.71 -15.95
C ALA A 415 -21.46 2.84 -15.12
N LEU A 416 -21.90 4.06 -14.79
CA LEU A 416 -23.21 4.33 -14.18
C LEU A 416 -24.38 4.13 -15.17
N ASP A 417 -24.18 4.39 -16.47
CA ASP A 417 -25.18 4.16 -17.51
C ASP A 417 -25.29 2.68 -17.89
N ASP A 418 -24.17 1.96 -18.03
CA ASP A 418 -24.14 0.51 -18.32
C ASP A 418 -24.94 -0.30 -17.28
N LEU A 419 -24.93 0.13 -16.00
CA LEU A 419 -25.70 -0.51 -14.92
C LEU A 419 -27.21 -0.36 -15.03
N LYS A 420 -27.71 0.55 -15.88
CA LYS A 420 -29.15 0.74 -16.13
C LYS A 420 -29.66 -0.21 -17.22
N GLU A 421 -28.76 -0.83 -17.97
CA GLU A 421 -29.08 -1.83 -18.99
C GLU A 421 -28.87 -3.23 -18.39
N GLU A 422 -29.95 -3.83 -17.85
CA GLU A 422 -30.04 -4.96 -16.88
C GLU A 422 -29.36 -6.31 -17.24
N SER A 423 -28.13 -6.31 -17.74
CA SER A 423 -27.44 -7.49 -18.29
C SER A 423 -25.96 -7.64 -17.90
N PHE A 424 -25.36 -6.66 -17.21
CA PHE A 424 -23.91 -6.70 -16.93
C PHE A 424 -23.56 -7.48 -15.65
N LYS A 425 -22.97 -8.67 -15.81
CA LYS A 425 -22.23 -9.39 -14.75
C LYS A 425 -20.79 -8.90 -14.67
N LEU A 426 -20.36 -8.49 -13.47
CA LEU A 426 -19.05 -7.90 -13.21
C LEU A 426 -17.89 -8.90 -13.47
N PHE A 427 -18.18 -10.20 -13.36
CA PHE A 427 -17.23 -11.30 -13.53
C PHE A 427 -17.71 -12.37 -14.51
N ASP A 428 -18.44 -11.98 -15.56
CA ASP A 428 -18.91 -12.89 -16.63
C ASP A 428 -17.72 -13.65 -17.28
N PRO A 429 -17.89 -14.86 -17.85
CA PRO A 429 -16.83 -15.88 -17.94
C PRO A 429 -15.72 -15.64 -19.00
N ILE A 430 -15.47 -14.39 -19.37
CA ILE A 430 -14.29 -13.91 -20.11
C ILE A 430 -12.98 -14.35 -19.43
N LEU A 431 -12.99 -14.55 -18.11
CA LEU A 431 -11.88 -15.17 -17.34
C LEU A 431 -11.43 -16.51 -17.94
N LYS A 432 -12.33 -17.35 -18.46
CA LYS A 432 -11.97 -18.63 -19.12
C LYS A 432 -11.21 -18.44 -20.45
N ARG A 433 -11.21 -17.25 -21.06
CA ARG A 433 -10.36 -16.89 -22.22
C ARG A 433 -8.99 -16.31 -21.85
N LEU A 434 -8.75 -15.98 -20.59
CA LEU A 434 -7.45 -15.45 -20.14
C LEU A 434 -6.50 -16.54 -19.63
N LEU A 435 -7.00 -17.77 -19.39
CA LEU A 435 -6.21 -18.92 -18.95
C LEU A 435 -6.03 -20.03 -20.02
N SER A 436 -6.58 -19.81 -21.22
CA SER A 436 -6.42 -20.65 -22.42
C SER A 436 -5.38 -20.07 -23.37
#